data_AF-A0A3Q3IW31-F1
#
_entry.id   AF-A0A3Q3IW31-F1
#
_cell.length_a   1.000
_cell.length_b   1.000
_cell.length_c   1.000
_cell.angle_alpha   90.00
_cell.angle_beta   90.00
_cell.angle_gamma   90.00
#
_symmetry.space_group_name_H-M   'P 1'
#
loop_
_entity.id
_entity.type
_entity.pdbx_description
1 polymer ?
#
loop_
_entity_poly.entity_id
_entity_poly.type
_entity_poly.pdbx_seq_one_letter_code
_entity_poly.pdbx_strand_id
1 'polypeptide(L)'
;MPQSAAIISGIQRVDLYETRRYFLVGSNQAQTKHRVLKIDRTEPKDLVIIDDKHVYNQQEVWELLGRLDLGNRTKIGQKGSSGLSRAVSAFGIVATVGAGKTDCI
;
A
#
# COMPACT_ATOMS: atom_id res chain seq x y z
N MET A 1 -19.80 18.71 2.38
CA MET A 1 -19.07 18.86 1.11
C MET A 1 -18.28 17.59 0.87
N PRO A 2 -18.30 16.96 -0.32
CA PRO A 2 -17.46 15.79 -0.56
C PRO A 2 -16.00 16.25 -0.54
N GLN A 3 -15.21 15.71 0.38
CA GLN A 3 -13.78 15.95 0.45
C GLN A 3 -13.16 15.25 -0.77
N SER A 4 -12.89 16.02 -1.83
CA SER A 4 -12.23 15.51 -3.03
C SER A 4 -10.90 14.90 -2.59
N ALA A 5 -10.74 13.58 -2.79
CA ALA A 5 -9.48 12.93 -2.54
C ALA A 5 -8.41 13.59 -3.42
N ALA A 6 -7.24 13.90 -2.85
CA ALA A 6 -6.16 14.47 -3.63
C ALA A 6 -5.62 13.38 -4.59
N ILE A 7 -5.91 13.51 -5.88
CA ILE A 7 -5.46 12.59 -6.92
C ILE A 7 -4.05 13.00 -7.34
N ILE A 8 -3.13 12.05 -7.37
CA ILE A 8 -1.82 12.24 -8.01
C ILE A 8 -1.94 11.83 -9.47
N SER A 9 -1.64 12.75 -10.40
CA SER A 9 -1.62 12.45 -11.83
C SER A 9 -0.38 11.65 -12.21
N GLY A 10 -0.53 10.59 -13.01
CA GLY A 10 0.59 9.83 -13.55
C GLY A 10 1.35 9.03 -12.48
N ILE A 11 0.64 8.18 -11.74
CA ILE A 11 1.29 7.09 -11.01
C ILE A 11 2.07 6.27 -12.03
N GLN A 12 3.34 6.05 -11.75
CA GLN A 12 4.21 5.27 -12.63
C GLN A 12 4.87 4.12 -11.92
N ARG A 13 4.98 4.20 -10.60
CA ARG A 13 5.58 3.13 -9.82
C ARG A 13 4.67 2.81 -8.65
N VAL A 14 4.50 1.52 -8.43
CA VAL A 14 3.77 0.96 -7.30
C VAL A 14 4.70 -0.02 -6.61
N ASP A 15 5.07 0.28 -5.38
CA ASP A 15 5.81 -0.64 -4.53
C ASP A 15 4.82 -1.34 -3.57
N LEU A 16 4.83 -2.67 -3.55
CA LEU A 16 4.06 -3.48 -2.59
C LEU A 16 4.96 -3.82 -1.41
N TYR A 17 4.49 -3.48 -0.22
CA TYR A 17 5.07 -3.89 1.03
C TYR A 17 4.18 -4.92 1.73
N GLU A 18 4.80 -5.98 2.24
CA GLU A 18 4.12 -7.10 2.90
C GLU A 18 4.44 -7.16 4.39
N THR A 19 3.38 -7.47 5.14
CA THR A 19 3.39 -7.87 6.56
C THR A 19 2.27 -8.89 6.75
N ARG A 20 1.57 -8.88 7.90
CA ARG A 20 0.23 -9.49 7.99
C ARG A 20 -0.76 -8.91 6.98
N ARG A 21 -0.59 -7.63 6.63
CA ARG A 21 -1.37 -6.87 5.64
C ARG A 21 -0.48 -6.39 4.51
N TYR A 22 -1.11 -6.00 3.40
CA TYR A 22 -0.41 -5.41 2.27
C TYR A 22 -0.53 -3.88 2.28
N PHE A 23 0.54 -3.21 1.90
CA PHE A 23 0.58 -1.76 1.70
C PHE A 23 1.12 -1.48 0.30
N LEU A 24 0.33 -0.82 -0.54
CA LEU A 24 0.73 -0.38 -1.87
C LEU A 24 1.09 1.10 -1.80
N VAL A 25 2.31 1.43 -2.23
CA VAL A 25 2.79 2.81 -2.32
C VAL A 25 2.88 3.21 -3.78
N GLY A 26 1.89 3.96 -4.24
CA GLY A 26 1.87 4.55 -5.59
C GLY A 26 2.63 5.87 -5.61
N SER A 27 3.52 6.06 -6.59
CA SER A 27 4.38 7.24 -6.71
C SER A 27 4.25 7.88 -8.10
N ASN A 28 4.30 9.21 -8.16
CA ASN A 28 4.44 9.94 -9.41
C ASN A 28 5.85 9.77 -10.04
N GLN A 29 6.02 10.16 -11.31
CA GLN A 29 7.32 10.10 -12.03
C GLN A 29 8.49 10.67 -11.24
N ALA A 30 8.27 11.83 -10.60
CA ALA A 30 9.29 12.54 -9.86
C ALA A 30 9.56 11.95 -8.46
N GLN A 31 8.78 10.97 -8.01
CA GLN A 31 8.84 10.39 -6.66
C GLN A 31 8.76 11.44 -5.54
N THR A 32 7.96 12.48 -5.77
CA THR A 32 7.73 13.59 -4.83
C THR A 32 6.37 13.53 -4.17
N LYS A 33 5.44 12.77 -4.77
CA LYS A 33 4.08 12.57 -4.27
C LYS A 33 3.77 11.10 -4.25
N HIS A 34 3.29 10.62 -3.12
CA HIS A 34 2.96 9.23 -2.88
C HIS A 34 1.55 9.10 -2.33
N ARG A 35 0.88 8.01 -2.68
CA ARG A 35 -0.38 7.58 -2.06
C ARG A 35 -0.23 6.16 -1.56
N VAL A 36 -0.87 5.87 -0.44
CA VAL A 36 -0.77 4.57 0.22
C VAL A 36 -2.14 3.93 0.28
N LEU A 37 -2.25 2.71 -0.27
CA LEU A 37 -3.43 1.87 -0.09
C LEU A 37 -3.07 0.74 0.86
N LYS A 38 -3.96 0.49 1.83
CA LYS A 38 -3.85 -0.65 2.72
C LYS A 38 -4.86 -1.70 2.31
N ILE A 39 -4.40 -2.93 2.15
CA ILE A 39 -5.26 -4.06 1.84
C ILE A 39 -5.23 -5.01 3.04
N ASP A 40 -6.40 -5.22 3.66
CA ASP A 40 -6.56 -6.24 4.69
C ASP A 40 -6.89 -7.59 4.02
N ARG A 41 -6.01 -8.57 4.24
CA ARG A 41 -6.16 -9.94 3.70
C ARG A 41 -6.56 -10.96 4.77
N THR A 42 -6.87 -10.49 5.98
CA THR A 42 -7.26 -11.38 7.08
C THR A 42 -8.70 -11.87 6.95
N GLU A 43 -9.53 -11.19 6.18
CA GLU A 43 -10.87 -11.64 5.86
C GLU A 43 -10.83 -12.55 4.61
N PRO A 44 -11.24 -13.83 4.73
CA PRO A 44 -11.10 -14.82 3.66
C PRO A 44 -12.11 -14.65 2.51
N LYS A 45 -13.11 -13.78 2.65
CA LYS A 45 -14.20 -13.62 1.66
C LYS A 45 -14.28 -12.22 1.06
N ASP A 46 -13.87 -11.20 1.79
CA ASP A 46 -13.97 -9.80 1.37
C ASP A 46 -12.58 -9.15 1.41
N LEU A 47 -12.17 -8.59 0.27
CA LEU A 47 -10.93 -7.82 0.19
C LEU A 47 -11.21 -6.40 0.66
N VAL A 48 -10.72 -6.03 1.84
CA VAL A 48 -10.91 -4.69 2.38
C VAL A 48 -9.76 -3.78 1.94
N ILE A 49 -10.06 -2.84 1.05
CA ILE A 49 -9.13 -1.80 0.59
C ILE A 49 -9.44 -0.50 1.33
N ILE A 50 -8.42 0.06 1.98
CA ILE A 50 -8.52 1.31 2.74
C ILE A 50 -7.62 2.35 2.07
N ASP A 51 -8.24 3.45 1.68
CA ASP A 51 -7.60 4.64 1.13
C ASP A 51 -7.72 5.80 2.13
N ASP A 52 -6.59 6.25 2.67
CA ASP A 52 -6.55 7.39 3.60
C ASP A 52 -6.68 8.76 2.91
N LYS A 53 -6.68 8.78 1.57
CA LYS A 53 -6.78 9.97 0.72
C LYS A 53 -5.68 11.00 0.94
N HIS A 54 -4.60 10.62 1.62
CA HIS A 54 -3.47 11.50 1.89
C HIS A 54 -2.45 11.42 0.76
N VAL A 55 -1.86 12.58 0.42
CA VAL A 55 -0.74 12.66 -0.51
C VAL A 55 0.51 12.92 0.31
N TYR A 56 1.28 11.87 0.49
CA TYR A 56 2.54 11.88 1.21
C TYR A 56 3.63 12.50 0.33
N ASN A 57 4.50 13.31 0.92
CA ASN A 57 5.80 13.61 0.35
C ASN A 57 6.79 12.46 0.63
N GLN A 58 8.01 12.57 0.09
CA GLN A 58 9.02 11.52 0.21
C GLN A 58 9.43 11.23 1.66
N GLN A 59 9.54 12.25 2.50
CA GLN A 59 9.91 12.07 3.90
C GLN A 59 8.76 11.40 4.69
N GLU A 60 7.53 11.87 4.49
CA GLU A 60 6.36 11.37 5.21
C GLU A 60 6.10 9.88 4.90
N VAL A 61 6.28 9.46 3.63
CA VAL A 61 6.12 8.04 3.26
C VAL A 61 7.23 7.17 3.87
N TRP A 62 8.47 7.68 3.93
CA TRP A 62 9.57 6.98 4.60
C TRP A 62 9.32 6.81 6.10
N GLU A 63 8.87 7.87 6.77
CA GLU A 63 8.50 7.83 8.18
C GLU A 63 7.31 6.89 8.44
N LEU A 64 6.32 6.88 7.56
CA LEU A 64 5.20 5.93 7.63
C LEU A 64 5.69 4.47 7.55
N LEU A 65 6.51 4.14 6.54
CA LEU A 65 7.04 2.78 6.37
C LEU A 65 7.92 2.38 7.56
N GLY A 66 8.74 3.29 8.09
CA GLY A 66 9.55 3.04 9.29
C GLY A 66 8.70 2.73 10.52
N ARG A 67 7.61 3.47 10.75
CA ARG A 67 6.66 3.18 11.85
C ARG A 67 5.96 1.84 11.67
N LEU A 68 5.60 1.49 10.44
CA LEU A 68 4.99 0.19 10.13
C LEU A 68 5.98 -0.96 10.39
N ASP A 69 7.26 -0.81 10.04
CA ASP A 69 8.28 -1.83 10.32
C ASP A 69 8.46 -2.03 11.84
N LEU A 70 8.66 -0.95 12.59
CA LEU A 70 8.85 -1.00 14.05
C LEU A 70 7.63 -1.58 14.78
N GLY A 71 6.42 -1.16 14.40
CA GLY A 71 5.17 -1.64 15.00
C GLY A 71 4.89 -3.12 14.74
N ASN A 72 5.46 -3.70 13.68
CA ASN A 72 5.34 -5.13 13.37
C ASN A 72 6.44 -5.97 14.04
N ARG A 73 7.66 -5.44 14.17
CA ARG A 73 8.78 -6.12 14.84
C ARG A 73 8.57 -6.30 16.34
N THR A 74 7.96 -5.31 17.01
CA THR A 74 7.79 -5.29 18.48
C THR A 74 6.81 -6.33 19.04
N LYS A 75 6.02 -7.00 18.18
CA LYS A 75 4.98 -7.92 18.64
C LYS A 75 5.43 -9.36 18.89
N ILE A 76 6.68 -9.74 18.58
CA ILE A 76 7.05 -11.16 18.56
C ILE A 76 8.47 -11.40 19.11
N GLY A 77 8.55 -12.04 20.27
CA GLY A 77 9.75 -12.70 20.81
C GLY A 77 10.12 -14.00 20.09
N GLN A 78 9.93 -14.08 18.77
CA GLN A 78 10.33 -15.23 17.94
C GLN A 78 11.22 -14.76 16.79
N LYS A 79 12.41 -15.36 16.71
CA LYS A 79 13.37 -15.24 15.61
C LYS A 79 12.70 -15.72 14.31
N GLY A 80 12.14 -14.81 13.52
CA GLY A 80 11.64 -15.13 12.19
C GLY A 80 10.85 -13.99 11.55
N SER A 81 11.51 -13.22 10.70
CA SER A 81 10.92 -12.45 9.57
C SER A 81 9.72 -11.51 9.83
N SER A 82 9.51 -10.99 11.04
CA SER A 82 8.30 -10.20 11.40
C SER A 82 8.43 -8.67 11.16
N GLY A 83 9.15 -8.26 10.11
CA GLY A 83 9.27 -6.85 9.70
C GLY A 83 8.36 -6.48 8.53
N LEU A 84 8.40 -5.21 8.14
CA LEU A 84 7.87 -4.73 6.86
C LEU A 84 8.90 -5.05 5.76
N SER A 85 8.52 -5.84 4.75
CA SER A 85 9.37 -6.13 3.59
C SER A 85 8.79 -5.50 2.32
N ARG A 86 9.65 -4.99 1.43
CA ARG A 86 9.21 -4.63 0.08
C ARG A 86 9.20 -5.90 -0.77
N ALA A 87 8.01 -6.35 -1.13
CA ALA A 87 7.81 -7.61 -1.86
C ALA A 87 8.01 -7.42 -3.37
N VAL A 88 7.45 -6.36 -3.96
CA VAL A 88 7.56 -6.11 -5.41
C VAL A 88 7.52 -4.63 -5.75
N SER A 89 8.07 -4.28 -6.91
CA SER A 89 7.91 -3.00 -7.58
C SER A 89 7.29 -3.24 -8.96
N ALA A 90 6.26 -2.50 -9.31
CA ALA A 90 5.53 -2.63 -10.57
C ALA A 90 5.14 -1.25 -11.13
N PHE A 91 4.64 -1.22 -12.37
CA PHE A 91 4.16 0.00 -13.04
C PHE A 91 2.63 0.12 -13.05
N GLY A 92 1.92 -0.92 -12.60
CA GLY A 92 0.46 -0.96 -12.55
C GLY A 92 -0.02 -2.16 -11.76
N ILE A 93 -1.31 -2.19 -11.44
CA ILE A 93 -1.97 -3.28 -10.71
C ILE A 93 -3.13 -3.79 -11.56
N VAL A 94 -3.15 -5.09 -11.83
CA VAL A 94 -4.32 -5.73 -12.44
C VAL A 94 -5.06 -6.48 -11.36
N ALA A 95 -6.33 -6.13 -11.14
CA ALA A 95 -7.21 -6.84 -10.24
C ALA A 95 -8.13 -7.77 -11.04
N THR A 96 -8.43 -8.94 -10.48
CA THR A 96 -9.49 -9.80 -10.98
C THR A 96 -10.51 -9.95 -9.88
N VAL A 97 -11.79 -9.74 -10.20
CA VAL A 97 -12.87 -10.01 -9.25
C VAL A 97 -13.39 -11.41 -9.57
N GLY A 98 -13.41 -12.28 -8.56
CA GLY A 98 -13.82 -13.68 -8.69
C GLY A 98 -15.30 -13.83 -9.01
N ALA A 99 -15.65 -13.64 -10.28
CA ALA A 99 -16.80 -14.15 -11.04
C ALA A 99 -16.78 -13.44 -12.41
N GLY A 100 -15.84 -13.83 -13.28
CA GLY A 100 -15.92 -13.55 -14.73
C GLY A 100 -15.84 -12.10 -15.21
N LYS A 101 -15.38 -11.13 -14.39
CA LYS A 101 -15.22 -9.75 -14.85
C LYS A 101 -13.85 -9.18 -14.47
N THR A 102 -13.01 -8.97 -15.48
CA THR A 102 -11.73 -8.29 -15.38
C THR A 102 -11.94 -6.81 -15.61
N ASP A 103 -11.79 -5.99 -14.57
CA ASP A 103 -11.67 -4.55 -14.71
C ASP A 103 -10.23 -4.16 -14.37
N CYS A 104 -9.49 -3.67 -15.37
CA CYS A 104 -8.17 -3.09 -15.17
C CYS A 104 -8.33 -1.72 -14.50
N ILE A 105 -7.60 -1.47 -13.41
CA ILE A 105 -7.63 -0.22 -12.65
C ILE A 105 -6.43 0.66 -13.01
#